data_AF-A0A347UBX2-F1
#
_entry.id   AF-A0A347UBX2-F1
#
_cell.length_a   1.000
_cell.length_b   1.000
_cell.length_c   1.000
_cell.angle_alpha   90.00
_cell.angle_beta   90.00
_cell.angle_gamma   90.00
#
_symmetry.space_group_name_H-M   'P 1'
#
loop_
_entity.id
_entity.type
_entity.pdbx_description
1 polymer ?
#
loop_
_entity_poly.entity_id
_entity_poly.type
_entity_poly.pdbx_seq_one_letter_code
_entity_poly.pdbx_strand_id
1 'polypeptide(L)'
;MQKTSCELKLAISYILKILIENIVRNINSYQHNRFSEEYLVISQLEEVLHHRYICENRCKGCLDYQLVNKIILNFSDEIIRINDLYKTFIEDVLKELNLSDLVHHIEIAINLVSNPEHVKKHLNNSKINVYNKYFSEISSSITFLKLAFYNHKIIELHDVILNHSELPQKQKLSQNMVVFAEEYTTFYIDQNFIGEYIKNNSLKKQIKNIKEKAKYQFIFSPYLIEDGIKMNKVFLKEYFEHISCLTNNILLAKYKDKLSYVSEEIDSIVNRVLLWQEVTRAAESLKLYWFLYNQNAYPNFRRNEKNPFYQKINANLKAFFENIDIKSLSSRNRNEKTIEEELSSYIKFKNYSFGLEELISGYIKTNNDFDCIDKIDNLCEILDFINFETDTEEQKIKSSYQDTEHLKHAWKCKYFITNDKKLIKRGKFIYSLLNIDTEFLTISEFKEMIISPYKK
;
A
#
# COMPACT_ATOMS: atom_id res chain seq x y z
N MET A 1 4.04 -35.19 -21.73
CA MET A 1 2.85 -34.42 -22.14
C MET A 1 2.23 -33.57 -21.02
N GLN A 2 2.11 -34.03 -19.76
CA GLN A 2 1.55 -33.21 -18.66
C GLN A 2 2.38 -31.96 -18.30
N LYS A 3 3.72 -32.05 -18.26
CA LYS A 3 4.61 -30.91 -17.91
C LYS A 3 4.45 -29.72 -18.88
N THR A 4 4.48 -30.00 -20.19
CA THR A 4 4.19 -29.04 -21.27
C THR A 4 2.79 -28.42 -21.19
N SER A 5 1.82 -29.05 -20.50
CA SER A 5 0.50 -28.47 -20.28
C SER A 5 0.45 -27.52 -19.08
N CYS A 6 1.22 -27.78 -18.02
CA CYS A 6 1.32 -26.89 -16.86
C CYS A 6 2.02 -25.57 -17.23
N GLU A 7 3.11 -25.65 -18.00
CA GLU A 7 3.88 -24.49 -18.48
C GLU A 7 3.02 -23.60 -19.41
N LEU A 8 2.24 -24.22 -20.31
CA LEU A 8 1.32 -23.50 -21.18
C LEU A 8 0.21 -22.80 -20.38
N LYS A 9 -0.40 -23.48 -19.40
CA LYS A 9 -1.41 -22.88 -18.50
C LYS A 9 -0.83 -21.71 -17.71
N LEU A 10 0.40 -21.85 -17.22
CA LEU A 10 1.10 -20.75 -16.55
C LEU A 10 1.31 -19.56 -17.49
N ALA A 11 1.76 -19.79 -18.73
CA ALA A 11 1.92 -18.75 -19.74
C ALA A 11 0.60 -18.02 -20.02
N ILE A 12 -0.49 -18.75 -20.25
CA ILE A 12 -1.82 -18.15 -20.44
C ILE A 12 -2.25 -17.34 -19.21
N SER A 13 -1.99 -17.84 -17.99
CA SER A 13 -2.32 -17.11 -16.78
C SER A 13 -1.61 -15.75 -16.71
N TYR A 14 -0.36 -15.64 -17.19
CA TYR A 14 0.35 -14.37 -17.25
C TYR A 14 -0.30 -13.41 -18.25
N ILE A 15 -0.66 -13.89 -19.43
CA ILE A 15 -1.31 -13.07 -20.46
C ILE A 15 -2.70 -12.61 -19.98
N LEU A 16 -3.49 -13.51 -19.38
CA LEU A 16 -4.79 -13.17 -18.80
C LEU A 16 -4.66 -12.11 -17.70
N LYS A 17 -3.63 -12.19 -16.84
CA LYS A 17 -3.38 -11.16 -15.81
C LYS A 17 -3.15 -9.79 -16.44
N ILE A 18 -2.38 -9.70 -17.52
CA ILE A 18 -2.12 -8.44 -18.25
C ILE A 18 -3.44 -7.88 -18.81
N LEU A 19 -4.25 -8.71 -19.47
CA LEU A 19 -5.54 -8.29 -20.00
C LEU A 19 -6.49 -7.80 -18.91
N ILE A 20 -6.63 -8.55 -17.82
CA ILE A 20 -7.47 -8.15 -16.69
C ILE A 20 -6.95 -6.85 -16.07
N GLU A 21 -5.64 -6.70 -15.91
CA GLU A 21 -5.04 -5.48 -15.38
C GLU A 21 -5.36 -4.26 -16.25
N ASN A 22 -5.28 -4.39 -17.57
CA ASN A 22 -5.65 -3.33 -18.51
C ASN A 22 -7.13 -2.94 -18.33
N ILE A 23 -8.03 -3.94 -18.26
CA ILE A 23 -9.47 -3.73 -18.05
C ILE A 23 -9.74 -3.05 -16.69
N VAL A 24 -9.04 -3.48 -15.64
CA VAL A 24 -9.16 -2.93 -14.28
C VAL A 24 -8.70 -1.49 -14.20
N ARG A 25 -7.58 -1.14 -14.88
CA ARG A 25 -7.03 0.23 -14.96
C ARG A 25 -7.93 1.14 -15.78
N ASN A 26 -8.44 0.65 -16.90
CA ASN A 26 -9.36 1.37 -17.77
C ASN A 26 -10.35 0.39 -18.39
N ILE A 27 -11.61 0.46 -17.96
CA ILE A 27 -12.66 -0.45 -18.44
C ILE A 27 -12.85 -0.35 -19.96
N ASN A 28 -12.64 0.85 -20.54
CA ASN A 28 -12.74 1.06 -21.99
C ASN A 28 -11.62 0.36 -22.78
N SER A 29 -10.53 -0.04 -22.13
CA SER A 29 -9.45 -0.81 -22.79
C SER A 29 -9.94 -2.17 -23.29
N TYR A 30 -11.06 -2.68 -22.79
CA TYR A 30 -11.65 -3.93 -23.26
C TYR A 30 -11.84 -3.97 -24.80
N GLN A 31 -12.27 -2.85 -25.38
CA GLN A 31 -12.48 -2.73 -26.83
C GLN A 31 -11.17 -2.95 -27.61
N HIS A 32 -10.06 -2.40 -27.12
CA HIS A 32 -8.75 -2.56 -27.75
C HIS A 32 -8.14 -3.93 -27.46
N ASN A 33 -8.29 -4.44 -26.23
CA ASN A 33 -7.75 -5.73 -25.80
C ASN A 33 -8.29 -6.89 -26.65
N ARG A 34 -9.56 -6.85 -27.08
CA ARG A 34 -10.15 -7.90 -27.93
C ARG A 34 -9.41 -8.09 -29.26
N PHE A 35 -8.74 -7.06 -29.75
CA PHE A 35 -7.99 -7.09 -31.00
C PHE A 35 -6.47 -7.06 -30.79
N SER A 36 -6.02 -7.20 -29.53
CA SER A 36 -4.60 -7.18 -29.21
C SER A 36 -3.93 -8.53 -29.49
N GLU A 37 -2.62 -8.51 -29.69
CA GLU A 37 -1.82 -9.72 -29.89
C GLU A 37 -1.97 -10.69 -28.70
N GLU A 38 -2.06 -10.16 -27.48
CA GLU A 38 -2.26 -10.93 -26.25
C GLU A 38 -3.56 -11.74 -26.28
N TYR A 39 -4.65 -11.15 -26.77
CA TYR A 39 -5.94 -11.85 -26.89
C TYR A 39 -5.91 -12.92 -27.98
N LEU A 40 -5.30 -12.63 -29.13
CA LEU A 40 -5.11 -13.61 -30.20
C LEU A 40 -4.26 -14.80 -29.74
N VAL A 41 -3.20 -14.54 -28.98
CA VAL A 41 -2.36 -15.57 -28.38
C VAL A 41 -3.18 -16.42 -27.41
N ILE A 42 -4.03 -15.82 -26.56
CA ILE A 42 -4.92 -16.61 -25.68
C ILE A 42 -5.85 -17.50 -26.49
N SER A 43 -6.55 -16.97 -27.50
CA SER A 43 -7.46 -17.77 -28.33
C SER A 43 -6.74 -18.96 -28.98
N GLN A 44 -5.55 -18.73 -29.53
CA GLN A 44 -4.72 -19.78 -30.11
C GLN A 44 -4.24 -20.80 -29.06
N LEU A 45 -3.83 -20.35 -27.88
CA LEU A 45 -3.34 -21.24 -26.83
C LEU A 45 -4.48 -22.01 -26.14
N GLU A 46 -5.69 -21.46 -26.07
CA GLU A 46 -6.89 -22.13 -25.55
C GLU A 46 -7.38 -23.24 -26.48
N GLU A 47 -7.34 -23.04 -27.80
CA GLU A 47 -7.61 -24.09 -28.79
C GLU A 47 -6.67 -25.30 -28.59
N VAL A 48 -5.40 -25.06 -28.22
CA VAL A 48 -4.43 -26.13 -27.91
C VAL A 48 -4.71 -26.81 -26.56
N LEU A 49 -5.41 -26.14 -25.64
CA LEU A 49 -5.73 -26.64 -24.30
C LEU A 49 -7.06 -27.37 -24.18
N HIS A 50 -7.99 -27.25 -25.14
CA HIS A 50 -9.32 -27.87 -25.11
C HIS A 50 -9.34 -29.39 -24.84
N HIS A 51 -8.18 -30.06 -24.91
CA HIS A 51 -8.01 -31.50 -24.68
C HIS A 51 -7.13 -31.88 -23.47
N ARG A 52 -6.71 -30.93 -22.61
CA ARG A 52 -5.75 -31.23 -21.51
C ARG A 52 -6.33 -30.95 -20.13
N TYR A 53 -6.75 -32.02 -19.45
CA TYR A 53 -7.19 -32.02 -18.05
C TYR A 53 -6.26 -31.22 -17.13
N ILE A 54 -6.82 -30.59 -16.10
CA ILE A 54 -6.07 -30.07 -14.95
C ILE A 54 -5.19 -31.20 -14.44
N CYS A 55 -3.89 -30.95 -14.23
CA CYS A 55 -3.05 -32.02 -13.74
C CYS A 55 -3.50 -32.41 -12.32
N GLU A 56 -3.53 -33.70 -12.02
CA GLU A 56 -3.94 -34.22 -10.70
C GLU A 56 -3.05 -33.66 -9.57
N ASN A 57 -1.83 -33.22 -9.92
CA ASN A 57 -0.80 -32.76 -8.99
C ASN A 57 -0.95 -31.31 -8.51
N ARG A 58 -2.03 -30.58 -8.84
CA ARG A 58 -2.26 -29.18 -8.42
C ARG A 58 -1.01 -28.28 -8.63
N CYS A 59 -0.35 -28.41 -9.78
CA CYS A 59 0.86 -27.63 -10.10
C CYS A 59 0.55 -26.12 -10.08
N LYS A 60 1.52 -25.28 -9.69
CA LYS A 60 1.39 -23.80 -9.66
C LYS A 60 0.73 -23.25 -10.93
N GLY A 61 1.19 -23.69 -12.11
CA GLY A 61 0.63 -23.24 -13.39
C GLY A 61 -0.84 -23.59 -13.62
N CYS A 62 -1.32 -24.74 -13.12
CA CYS A 62 -2.75 -25.08 -13.20
C CYS A 62 -3.58 -24.28 -12.21
N LEU A 63 -3.08 -24.07 -10.99
CA LEU A 63 -3.77 -23.32 -9.95
C LEU A 63 -3.90 -21.84 -10.32
N ASP A 64 -2.81 -21.21 -10.76
CA ASP A 64 -2.80 -19.81 -11.20
C ASP A 64 -3.74 -19.61 -12.40
N TYR A 65 -3.67 -20.50 -13.41
CA TYR A 65 -4.59 -20.45 -14.54
C TYR A 65 -6.06 -20.56 -14.10
N GLN A 66 -6.40 -21.52 -13.25
CA GLN A 66 -7.77 -21.67 -12.76
C GLN A 66 -8.27 -20.45 -12.02
N LEU A 67 -7.46 -19.89 -11.13
CA LEU A 67 -7.84 -18.71 -10.34
C LEU A 67 -8.08 -17.49 -11.24
N VAL A 68 -7.14 -17.20 -12.14
CA VAL A 68 -7.23 -16.04 -13.04
C VAL A 68 -8.35 -16.21 -14.07
N ASN A 69 -8.47 -17.40 -14.65
CA ASN A 69 -9.55 -17.68 -15.62
C ASN A 69 -10.93 -17.56 -14.95
N LYS A 70 -11.06 -18.01 -13.70
CA LYS A 70 -12.32 -17.85 -12.95
C LYS A 70 -12.69 -16.38 -12.74
N ILE A 71 -11.72 -15.47 -12.58
CA ILE A 71 -11.98 -14.04 -12.44
C ILE A 71 -12.66 -13.50 -13.71
N ILE A 72 -12.14 -13.79 -14.90
CA ILE A 72 -12.70 -13.28 -16.16
C ILE A 72 -14.02 -13.97 -16.54
N LEU A 73 -14.14 -15.27 -16.29
CA LEU A 73 -15.38 -16.02 -16.55
C LEU A 73 -16.52 -15.51 -15.67
N ASN A 74 -16.30 -15.38 -14.35
CA ASN A 74 -17.31 -14.83 -13.45
C ASN A 74 -17.76 -13.43 -13.85
N PHE A 75 -16.83 -12.57 -14.29
CA PHE A 75 -17.18 -11.24 -14.80
C PHE A 75 -18.01 -11.32 -16.08
N SER A 76 -17.60 -12.16 -17.04
CA SER A 76 -18.29 -12.29 -18.33
C SER A 76 -19.69 -12.87 -18.16
N ASP A 77 -19.82 -13.94 -17.38
CA ASP A 77 -21.09 -14.61 -17.09
C ASP A 77 -22.08 -13.67 -16.40
N GLU A 78 -21.61 -12.87 -15.45
CA GLU A 78 -22.45 -11.92 -14.73
C GLU A 78 -22.93 -10.77 -15.64
N ILE A 79 -22.07 -10.26 -16.53
CA ILE A 79 -22.46 -9.25 -17.51
C ILE A 79 -23.49 -9.81 -18.50
N ILE A 80 -23.31 -11.04 -18.98
CA ILE A 80 -24.28 -11.71 -19.86
C ILE A 80 -25.62 -11.84 -19.14
N ARG A 81 -25.61 -12.36 -17.91
CA ARG A 81 -26.81 -12.53 -17.07
C ARG A 81 -27.56 -11.21 -16.87
N ILE A 82 -26.85 -10.11 -16.56
CA ILE A 82 -27.45 -8.79 -16.40
C ILE A 82 -28.03 -8.31 -17.74
N ASN A 83 -27.29 -8.40 -18.83
CA ASN A 83 -27.78 -7.97 -20.14
C ASN A 83 -29.03 -8.75 -20.58
N ASP A 84 -29.09 -10.05 -20.31
CA ASP A 84 -30.28 -10.86 -20.62
C ASP A 84 -31.50 -10.44 -19.78
N LEU A 85 -31.29 -10.12 -18.49
CA LEU A 85 -32.34 -9.59 -17.61
C LEU A 85 -32.91 -8.26 -18.12
N TYR A 86 -32.06 -7.41 -18.70
CA TYR A 86 -32.43 -6.08 -19.21
C TYR A 86 -32.56 -6.03 -20.74
N LYS A 87 -32.66 -7.17 -21.42
CA LYS A 87 -32.54 -7.27 -22.90
C LYS A 87 -33.43 -6.29 -23.66
N THR A 88 -34.74 -6.29 -23.39
CA THR A 88 -35.69 -5.41 -24.08
C THR A 88 -35.33 -3.93 -23.89
N PHE A 89 -34.92 -3.56 -22.68
CA PHE A 89 -34.50 -2.20 -22.37
C PHE A 89 -33.22 -1.83 -23.14
N ILE A 90 -32.22 -2.71 -23.14
CA ILE A 90 -30.96 -2.50 -23.84
C ILE A 90 -31.19 -2.34 -25.35
N GLU A 91 -31.99 -3.21 -25.97
CA GLU A 91 -32.30 -3.14 -27.40
C GLU A 91 -32.96 -1.80 -27.78
N ASP A 92 -33.84 -1.28 -26.95
CA ASP A 92 -34.45 0.04 -27.15
C ASP A 92 -33.43 1.18 -27.02
N VAL A 93 -32.57 1.14 -26.01
CA VAL A 93 -31.55 2.17 -25.80
C VAL A 93 -30.50 2.17 -26.91
N LEU A 94 -30.07 0.99 -27.38
CA LEU A 94 -29.11 0.87 -28.49
C LEU A 94 -29.69 1.44 -29.79
N LYS A 95 -31.00 1.30 -30.03
CA LYS A 95 -31.67 1.95 -31.17
C LYS A 95 -31.70 3.48 -31.01
N GLU A 96 -32.07 3.98 -29.83
CA GLU A 96 -32.12 5.42 -29.54
C GLU A 96 -30.73 6.09 -29.66
N LEU A 97 -29.65 5.37 -29.36
CA LEU A 97 -28.28 5.85 -29.44
C LEU A 97 -27.57 5.56 -30.78
N ASN A 98 -28.24 4.93 -31.75
CA ASN A 98 -27.64 4.47 -33.02
C ASN A 98 -26.44 3.53 -32.83
N LEU A 99 -26.52 2.62 -31.86
CA LEU A 99 -25.49 1.61 -31.52
C LEU A 99 -25.98 0.18 -31.76
N SER A 100 -26.86 -0.02 -32.76
CA SER A 100 -27.49 -1.32 -33.04
C SER A 100 -26.54 -2.35 -33.66
N ASP A 101 -25.33 -1.93 -34.05
CA ASP A 101 -24.24 -2.75 -34.55
C ASP A 101 -23.45 -3.45 -33.43
N LEU A 102 -23.60 -3.02 -32.18
CA LEU A 102 -22.97 -3.67 -31.03
C LEU A 102 -23.69 -4.98 -30.68
N VAL A 103 -22.97 -6.10 -30.77
CA VAL A 103 -23.49 -7.45 -30.47
C VAL A 103 -22.83 -8.07 -29.23
N HIS A 104 -21.65 -7.60 -28.84
CA HIS A 104 -20.88 -8.21 -27.75
C HIS A 104 -21.36 -7.72 -26.38
N HIS A 105 -21.82 -8.63 -25.50
CA HIS A 105 -22.42 -8.28 -24.20
C HIS A 105 -21.56 -7.34 -23.34
N ILE A 106 -20.27 -7.64 -23.20
CA ILE A 106 -19.36 -6.79 -22.40
C ILE A 106 -19.17 -5.41 -23.05
N GLU A 107 -19.14 -5.34 -24.37
CA GLU A 107 -18.94 -4.07 -25.08
C GLU A 107 -20.17 -3.17 -24.95
N ILE A 108 -21.36 -3.75 -25.06
CA ILE A 108 -22.64 -3.08 -24.80
C ILE A 108 -22.64 -2.53 -23.37
N ALA A 109 -22.31 -3.37 -22.38
CA ALA A 109 -22.28 -2.97 -20.99
C ALA A 109 -21.35 -1.79 -20.74
N ILE A 110 -20.10 -1.87 -21.21
CA ILE A 110 -19.09 -0.83 -21.03
C ILE A 110 -19.53 0.48 -21.69
N ASN A 111 -19.96 0.46 -22.96
CA ASN A 111 -20.41 1.66 -23.66
C ASN A 111 -21.58 2.35 -22.93
N LEU A 112 -22.53 1.58 -22.42
CA LEU A 112 -23.70 2.12 -21.72
C LEU A 112 -23.40 2.69 -20.34
N VAL A 113 -22.32 2.25 -19.66
CA VAL A 113 -21.96 2.76 -18.32
C VAL A 113 -20.81 3.76 -18.31
N SER A 114 -20.04 3.86 -19.39
CA SER A 114 -18.90 4.78 -19.45
C SER A 114 -19.30 6.27 -19.43
N ASN A 115 -20.50 6.61 -19.93
CA ASN A 115 -21.01 7.99 -19.95
C ASN A 115 -22.47 8.05 -19.49
N PRO A 116 -22.75 7.87 -18.19
CA PRO A 116 -24.12 7.69 -17.72
C PRO A 116 -25.01 8.91 -17.93
N GLU A 117 -24.44 10.11 -17.79
CA GLU A 117 -25.19 11.35 -18.04
C GLU A 117 -25.49 11.57 -19.51
N HIS A 118 -24.66 11.06 -20.43
CA HIS A 118 -24.98 11.08 -21.86
C HIS A 118 -26.14 10.14 -22.15
N VAL A 119 -26.07 8.89 -21.68
CA VAL A 119 -27.15 7.90 -21.89
C VAL A 119 -28.48 8.43 -21.34
N LYS A 120 -28.50 8.94 -20.10
CA LYS A 120 -29.71 9.48 -19.47
C LYS A 120 -30.38 10.60 -20.27
N LYS A 121 -29.63 11.45 -21.00
CA LYS A 121 -30.21 12.53 -21.82
C LYS A 121 -31.08 12.03 -22.97
N HIS A 122 -30.87 10.80 -23.42
CA HIS A 122 -31.66 10.17 -24.48
C HIS A 122 -32.85 9.36 -23.94
N LEU A 123 -32.97 9.22 -22.62
CA LEU A 123 -34.02 8.42 -21.98
C LEU A 123 -35.16 9.30 -21.46
N ASN A 124 -36.38 8.76 -21.51
CA ASN A 124 -37.51 9.34 -20.79
C ASN A 124 -37.47 8.98 -19.29
N ASN A 125 -38.27 9.67 -18.48
CA ASN A 125 -38.27 9.50 -17.01
C ASN A 125 -38.53 8.05 -16.53
N SER A 126 -39.37 7.27 -17.24
CA SER A 126 -39.63 5.88 -16.87
C SER A 126 -38.44 4.96 -17.17
N LYS A 127 -37.72 5.19 -18.27
CA LYS A 127 -36.50 4.46 -18.64
C LYS A 127 -35.29 4.82 -17.77
N ILE A 128 -35.20 6.04 -17.24
CA ILE A 128 -34.10 6.45 -16.35
C ILE A 128 -34.02 5.56 -15.09
N ASN A 129 -35.16 5.18 -14.51
CA ASN A 129 -35.15 4.31 -13.32
C ASN A 129 -34.63 2.90 -13.63
N VAL A 130 -34.98 2.36 -14.81
CA VAL A 130 -34.47 1.07 -15.27
C VAL A 130 -32.98 1.16 -15.56
N TYR A 131 -32.55 2.24 -16.23
CA TYR A 131 -31.14 2.51 -16.49
C TYR A 131 -30.31 2.59 -15.20
N ASN A 132 -30.80 3.28 -14.17
CA ASN A 132 -30.07 3.41 -12.91
C ASN A 132 -29.86 2.05 -12.22
N LYS A 133 -30.83 1.13 -12.32
CA LYS A 133 -30.68 -0.25 -11.80
C LYS A 133 -29.64 -1.03 -12.61
N TYR A 134 -29.77 -1.01 -13.94
CA TYR A 134 -28.80 -1.62 -14.85
C TYR A 134 -27.37 -1.09 -14.62
N PHE A 135 -27.22 0.24 -14.60
CA PHE A 135 -25.94 0.91 -14.32
C PHE A 135 -25.35 0.48 -12.98
N SER A 136 -26.18 0.36 -11.94
CA SER A 136 -25.73 -0.12 -10.63
C SER A 136 -25.23 -1.56 -10.69
N GLU A 137 -25.97 -2.49 -11.32
CA GLU A 137 -25.59 -3.90 -11.42
C GLU A 137 -24.31 -4.11 -12.22
N ILE A 138 -24.16 -3.41 -13.36
CA ILE A 138 -22.93 -3.44 -14.16
C ILE A 138 -21.76 -2.82 -13.38
N SER A 139 -21.97 -1.69 -12.70
CA SER A 139 -20.92 -1.04 -11.88
C SER A 139 -20.48 -1.94 -10.71
N SER A 140 -21.41 -2.66 -10.09
CA SER A 140 -21.10 -3.67 -9.07
C SER A 140 -20.25 -4.81 -9.67
N SER A 141 -20.60 -5.30 -10.85
CA SER A 141 -19.84 -6.35 -11.56
C SER A 141 -18.41 -5.92 -11.89
N ILE A 142 -18.22 -4.67 -12.36
CA ILE A 142 -16.90 -4.08 -12.58
C ILE A 142 -16.13 -3.97 -11.27
N THR A 143 -16.80 -3.58 -10.17
CA THR A 143 -16.17 -3.50 -8.85
C THR A 143 -15.72 -4.88 -8.36
N PHE A 144 -16.54 -5.92 -8.55
CA PHE A 144 -16.16 -7.29 -8.21
C PHE A 144 -14.98 -7.79 -9.02
N LEU A 145 -14.90 -7.50 -10.32
CA LEU A 145 -13.73 -7.79 -11.15
C LEU A 145 -12.46 -7.17 -10.55
N LYS A 146 -12.51 -5.88 -10.20
CA LYS A 146 -11.38 -5.16 -9.58
C LYS A 146 -10.95 -5.82 -8.26
N LEU A 147 -11.91 -6.07 -7.37
CA LEU A 147 -11.62 -6.67 -6.06
C LEU A 147 -11.02 -8.07 -6.19
N ALA A 148 -11.57 -8.91 -7.08
CA ALA A 148 -11.05 -10.25 -7.32
C ALA A 148 -9.62 -10.21 -7.87
N PHE A 149 -9.33 -9.30 -8.81
CA PHE A 149 -7.98 -9.13 -9.35
C PHE A 149 -6.99 -8.60 -8.31
N TYR A 150 -7.34 -7.55 -7.55
CA TYR A 150 -6.46 -7.02 -6.52
C TYR A 150 -6.19 -8.04 -5.40
N ASN A 151 -7.21 -8.80 -5.00
CA ASN A 151 -7.05 -9.88 -4.03
C ASN A 151 -6.12 -10.98 -4.55
N HIS A 152 -6.23 -11.35 -5.83
CA HIS A 152 -5.28 -12.29 -6.44
C HIS A 152 -3.85 -11.74 -6.39
N LYS A 153 -3.63 -10.45 -6.72
CA LYS A 153 -2.31 -9.81 -6.62
C LYS A 153 -1.76 -9.78 -5.20
N ILE A 154 -2.60 -9.51 -4.21
CA ILE A 154 -2.25 -9.58 -2.79
C ILE A 154 -1.76 -10.99 -2.42
N ILE A 155 -2.47 -12.04 -2.86
CA ILE A 155 -2.08 -13.44 -2.61
C ILE A 155 -0.73 -13.76 -3.26
N GLU A 156 -0.52 -13.38 -4.54
CA GLU A 156 0.76 -13.61 -5.24
C GLU A 156 1.93 -12.97 -4.49
N LEU A 157 1.76 -11.77 -3.96
CA LEU A 157 2.79 -11.05 -3.22
C LEU A 157 3.06 -11.69 -1.86
N HIS A 158 2.03 -12.18 -1.17
CA HIS A 158 2.22 -12.98 0.04
C HIS A 158 2.99 -14.27 -0.24
N ASP A 159 2.71 -14.96 -1.35
CA ASP A 159 3.47 -16.14 -1.75
C ASP A 159 4.95 -15.81 -1.97
N VAL A 160 5.27 -14.68 -2.62
CA VAL A 160 6.66 -14.22 -2.77
C VAL A 160 7.35 -14.03 -1.42
N ILE A 161 6.68 -13.38 -0.46
CA ILE A 161 7.23 -13.15 0.88
C ILE A 161 7.43 -14.47 1.64
N LEU A 162 6.44 -15.37 1.60
CA LEU A 162 6.47 -16.65 2.33
C LEU A 162 7.50 -17.63 1.75
N ASN A 163 7.69 -17.62 0.43
CA ASN A 163 8.70 -18.44 -0.25
C ASN A 163 10.15 -18.06 0.13
N HIS A 164 10.33 -16.96 0.84
CA HIS A 164 11.62 -16.46 1.34
C HIS A 164 11.72 -16.52 2.87
N SER A 165 10.93 -17.39 3.51
CA SER A 165 10.93 -17.58 4.97
C SER A 165 12.29 -17.98 5.57
N GLU A 166 13.22 -18.48 4.75
CA GLU A 166 14.57 -18.87 5.15
C GLU A 166 15.60 -17.72 5.13
N LEU A 167 15.27 -16.54 4.59
CA LEU A 167 16.19 -15.39 4.55
C LEU A 167 16.77 -15.01 5.93
N PRO A 168 16.02 -15.06 7.05
CA PRO A 168 16.58 -14.82 8.37
C PRO A 168 17.73 -15.75 8.76
N GLN A 169 17.82 -16.95 8.19
CA GLN A 169 18.90 -17.92 8.41
C GLN A 169 20.09 -17.69 7.48
N LYS A 170 19.82 -17.15 6.27
CA LYS A 170 20.85 -16.87 5.26
C LYS A 170 21.61 -15.57 5.51
N GLN A 171 20.98 -14.61 6.20
CA GLN A 171 21.61 -13.32 6.48
C GLN A 171 22.83 -13.48 7.40
N LYS A 172 23.90 -12.74 7.10
CA LYS A 172 25.04 -12.58 8.00
C LYS A 172 24.84 -11.30 8.80
N LEU A 173 24.96 -11.39 10.13
CA LEU A 173 24.88 -10.26 11.03
C LEU A 173 26.25 -10.05 11.68
N SER A 174 26.87 -8.90 11.41
CA SER A 174 28.14 -8.49 12.03
C SER A 174 27.91 -7.26 12.92
N GLN A 175 26.92 -7.36 13.81
CA GLN A 175 26.48 -6.26 14.67
C GLN A 175 27.21 -6.27 16.01
N ASN A 176 27.65 -5.10 16.45
CA ASN A 176 28.14 -4.89 17.81
C ASN A 176 27.18 -3.98 18.57
N MET A 177 26.82 -4.35 19.79
CA MET A 177 25.92 -3.53 20.60
C MET A 177 26.58 -2.21 21.00
N VAL A 178 25.84 -1.11 20.88
CA VAL A 178 26.28 0.22 21.31
C VAL A 178 25.40 0.66 22.47
N VAL A 179 26.02 1.17 23.53
CA VAL A 179 25.33 1.75 24.69
C VAL A 179 25.74 3.20 24.79
N PHE A 180 24.76 4.10 24.79
CA PHE A 180 24.97 5.51 25.01
C PHE A 180 24.80 5.85 26.48
N ALA A 181 25.59 6.81 26.98
CA ALA A 181 25.30 7.45 28.25
C ALA A 181 24.02 8.31 28.11
N GLU A 182 23.26 8.49 29.20
CA GLU A 182 21.93 9.15 29.21
C GLU A 182 21.95 10.59 28.65
N GLU A 183 23.08 11.25 28.81
CA GLU A 183 23.47 12.56 28.30
C GLU A 183 23.56 12.68 26.77
N TYR A 184 23.51 11.57 26.02
CA TYR A 184 23.49 11.62 24.56
C TYR A 184 22.10 11.94 24.01
N THR A 185 22.01 12.96 23.17
CA THR A 185 20.82 13.22 22.36
C THR A 185 20.92 12.50 21.03
N THR A 186 19.95 11.64 20.73
CA THR A 186 19.91 10.85 19.49
C THR A 186 18.96 11.43 18.45
N PHE A 187 19.44 11.51 17.20
CA PHE A 187 18.71 12.02 16.04
C PHE A 187 18.55 10.91 15.00
N TYR A 188 17.33 10.44 14.80
CA TYR A 188 17.01 9.56 13.69
C TYR A 188 16.95 10.36 12.39
N ILE A 189 17.56 9.85 11.32
CA ILE A 189 17.64 10.50 10.01
C ILE A 189 17.06 9.62 8.90
N ASP A 190 16.38 10.26 7.95
CA ASP A 190 15.85 9.64 6.72
C ASP A 190 16.67 10.03 5.48
N GLN A 191 16.22 9.58 4.30
CA GLN A 191 16.86 9.89 3.02
C GLN A 191 16.87 11.40 2.74
N ASN A 192 15.80 12.12 3.11
CA ASN A 192 15.67 13.56 2.88
C ASN A 192 16.74 14.35 3.64
N PHE A 193 16.98 13.98 4.89
CA PHE A 193 18.03 14.58 5.71
C PHE A 193 19.41 14.36 5.10
N ILE A 194 19.74 13.12 4.70
CA ILE A 194 21.03 12.83 4.06
C ILE A 194 21.18 13.62 2.76
N GLY A 195 20.14 13.69 1.94
CA GLY A 195 20.18 14.45 0.68
C GLY A 195 20.53 15.93 0.89
N GLU A 196 19.98 16.56 1.92
CA GLU A 196 20.32 17.94 2.30
C GLU A 196 21.70 18.04 2.94
N TYR A 197 22.07 17.09 3.80
CA TYR A 197 23.42 17.02 4.41
C TYR A 197 24.51 16.97 3.34
N ILE A 198 24.35 16.14 2.30
CA ILE A 198 25.31 15.99 1.21
C ILE A 198 25.48 17.30 0.43
N LYS A 199 24.38 18.00 0.13
CA LYS A 199 24.38 19.22 -0.69
C LYS A 199 24.82 20.47 0.07
N ASN A 200 24.63 20.50 1.40
CA ASN A 200 24.79 21.72 2.19
C ASN A 200 26.07 21.72 3.03
N ASN A 201 27.14 22.31 2.49
CA ASN A 201 28.43 22.44 3.18
C ASN A 201 28.35 23.21 4.52
N SER A 202 27.42 24.16 4.65
CA SER A 202 27.21 24.87 5.91
C SER A 202 26.67 23.93 6.98
N LEU A 203 25.66 23.12 6.63
CA LEU A 203 25.09 22.10 7.51
C LEU A 203 26.15 21.05 7.92
N LYS A 204 26.98 20.59 6.99
CA LYS A 204 28.10 19.67 7.30
C LYS A 204 29.03 20.24 8.36
N LYS A 205 29.44 21.51 8.22
CA LYS A 205 30.31 22.20 9.17
C LYS A 205 29.63 22.37 10.54
N GLN A 206 28.36 22.77 10.55
CA GLN A 206 27.60 22.91 11.79
C GLN A 206 27.54 21.58 12.54
N ILE A 207 27.10 20.50 11.90
CA ILE A 207 27.02 19.16 12.51
C ILE A 207 28.37 18.70 13.05
N LYS A 208 29.46 18.90 12.30
CA LYS A 208 30.81 18.57 12.76
C LYS A 208 31.15 19.30 14.06
N ASN A 209 30.97 20.62 14.09
CA ASN A 209 31.26 21.43 15.27
C ASN A 209 30.45 21.00 16.49
N ILE A 210 29.21 20.54 16.30
CA ILE A 210 28.33 20.16 17.41
C ILE A 210 28.64 18.74 17.89
N LYS A 211 28.98 17.80 17.01
CA LYS A 211 29.47 16.46 17.42
C LYS A 211 30.73 16.57 18.29
N GLU A 212 31.56 17.60 18.09
CA GLU A 212 32.76 17.85 18.90
C GLU A 212 32.46 18.52 20.25
N LYS A 213 31.36 19.28 20.36
CA LYS A 213 31.05 20.13 21.53
C LYS A 213 29.89 19.63 22.39
N ALA A 214 29.00 18.82 21.82
CA ALA A 214 27.82 18.25 22.46
C ALA A 214 27.77 16.74 22.26
N LYS A 215 27.11 16.04 23.18
CA LYS A 215 26.92 14.57 23.12
C LYS A 215 25.77 14.24 22.17
N TYR A 216 25.94 14.52 20.87
CA TYR A 216 24.92 14.26 19.85
C TYR A 216 25.32 13.06 19.00
N GLN A 217 24.33 12.22 18.70
CA GLN A 217 24.51 11.06 17.85
C GLN A 217 23.43 10.98 16.78
N PHE A 218 23.85 10.81 15.53
CA PHE A 218 22.96 10.56 14.41
C PHE A 218 22.82 9.06 14.20
N ILE A 219 21.59 8.60 14.02
CA ILE A 219 21.21 7.21 13.97
C ILE A 219 20.37 6.98 12.72
N PHE A 220 20.59 5.85 12.04
CA PHE A 220 19.78 5.43 10.91
C PHE A 220 19.18 4.05 11.15
N SER A 221 18.51 3.49 10.15
CA SER A 221 18.10 2.08 10.11
C SER A 221 18.51 1.46 8.77
N PRO A 222 18.45 0.12 8.62
CA PRO A 222 18.75 -0.52 7.35
C PRO A 222 17.93 0.03 6.16
N TYR A 223 16.75 0.58 6.42
CA TYR A 223 15.88 1.17 5.39
C TYR A 223 16.46 2.43 4.74
N LEU A 224 17.35 3.16 5.41
CA LEU A 224 18.09 4.26 4.77
C LEU A 224 19.07 3.73 3.70
N ILE A 225 19.61 2.53 3.90
CA ILE A 225 20.48 1.87 2.92
C ILE A 225 19.65 1.32 1.75
N GLU A 226 18.46 0.79 2.02
CA GLU A 226 17.46 0.41 0.99
C GLU A 226 17.13 1.58 0.08
N ASP A 227 16.84 2.75 0.64
CA ASP A 227 16.60 3.97 -0.15
C ASP A 227 17.81 4.36 -0.98
N GLY A 228 19.01 4.27 -0.40
CA GLY A 228 20.27 4.49 -1.11
C GLY A 228 20.43 3.58 -2.33
N ILE A 229 20.21 2.27 -2.19
CA ILE A 229 20.38 1.28 -3.27
C ILE A 229 19.44 1.54 -4.46
N LYS A 230 18.29 2.17 -4.23
CA LYS A 230 17.36 2.57 -5.29
C LYS A 230 17.79 3.83 -6.04
N MET A 231 18.78 4.56 -5.54
CA MET A 231 19.32 5.76 -6.19
C MET A 231 20.21 5.41 -7.39
N ASN A 232 20.61 6.44 -8.14
CA ASN A 232 21.57 6.30 -9.23
C ASN A 232 22.93 5.80 -8.69
N LYS A 233 23.44 4.72 -9.29
CA LYS A 233 24.70 4.05 -8.92
C LYS A 233 25.92 4.98 -8.90
N VAL A 234 25.92 6.06 -9.70
CA VAL A 234 27.03 7.02 -9.76
C VAL A 234 27.27 7.71 -8.41
N PHE A 235 26.21 8.00 -7.66
CA PHE A 235 26.29 8.72 -6.37
C PHE A 235 26.24 7.79 -5.16
N LEU A 236 26.05 6.48 -5.37
CA LEU A 236 25.77 5.53 -4.29
C LEU A 236 26.92 5.41 -3.30
N LYS A 237 28.16 5.35 -3.81
CA LYS A 237 29.35 5.26 -2.95
C LYS A 237 29.51 6.49 -2.06
N GLU A 238 29.40 7.68 -2.66
CA GLU A 238 29.47 8.96 -1.93
C GLU A 238 28.34 9.06 -0.88
N TYR A 239 27.14 8.60 -1.22
CA TYR A 239 26.00 8.57 -0.31
C TYR A 239 26.28 7.72 0.94
N PHE A 240 26.82 6.51 0.77
CA PHE A 240 27.19 5.63 1.88
C PHE A 240 28.37 6.14 2.71
N GLU A 241 29.38 6.74 2.08
CA GLU A 241 30.48 7.40 2.80
C GLU A 241 29.96 8.53 3.70
N HIS A 242 28.99 9.31 3.21
CA HIS A 242 28.36 10.36 4.00
C HIS A 242 27.52 9.82 5.16
N ILE A 243 26.78 8.72 4.98
CA ILE A 243 26.08 8.05 6.08
C ILE A 243 27.08 7.56 7.13
N SER A 244 28.14 6.86 6.70
CA SER A 244 29.19 6.35 7.59
C SER A 244 29.84 7.46 8.41
N CYS A 245 30.22 8.57 7.76
CA CYS A 245 30.84 9.73 8.41
C CYS A 245 29.89 10.42 9.42
N LEU A 246 28.60 10.54 9.07
CA LEU A 246 27.62 11.20 9.92
C LEU A 246 27.27 10.36 11.15
N THR A 247 27.07 9.06 10.96
CA THR A 247 26.48 8.16 11.96
C THR A 247 27.52 7.30 12.69
N ASN A 248 28.78 7.31 12.26
CA ASN A 248 29.82 6.39 12.71
C ASN A 248 29.38 4.92 12.59
N ASN A 249 28.60 4.60 11.54
CA ASN A 249 27.99 3.28 11.31
C ASN A 249 27.06 2.80 12.43
N ILE A 250 26.52 3.72 13.23
CA ILE A 250 25.57 3.38 14.30
C ILE A 250 24.13 3.50 13.78
N LEU A 251 23.39 2.40 13.92
CA LEU A 251 22.01 2.26 13.49
C LEU A 251 21.14 1.67 14.59
N LEU A 252 19.83 1.82 14.42
CA LEU A 252 18.82 1.02 15.11
C LEU A 252 18.54 -0.23 14.29
N ALA A 253 18.72 -1.38 14.91
CA ALA A 253 18.38 -2.67 14.32
C ALA A 253 17.92 -3.64 15.41
N LYS A 254 17.26 -4.71 15.00
CA LYS A 254 16.94 -5.83 15.89
C LYS A 254 18.23 -6.50 16.33
N TYR A 255 18.49 -6.52 17.64
CA TYR A 255 19.61 -7.20 18.26
C TYR A 255 19.08 -8.11 19.36
N LYS A 256 19.17 -9.44 19.14
CA LYS A 256 18.44 -10.44 19.93
C LYS A 256 16.92 -10.14 19.90
N ASP A 257 16.30 -10.02 21.07
CA ASP A 257 14.85 -9.85 21.24
C ASP A 257 14.45 -8.41 21.55
N LYS A 258 15.18 -7.42 21.02
CA LYS A 258 14.80 -6.01 21.15
C LYS A 258 15.36 -5.14 20.03
N LEU A 259 14.79 -3.95 19.88
CA LEU A 259 15.35 -2.90 19.05
C LEU A 259 16.50 -2.24 19.83
N SER A 260 17.68 -2.14 19.24
CA SER A 260 18.86 -1.61 19.93
C SER A 260 19.76 -0.82 19.00
N TYR A 261 20.53 0.08 19.60
CA TYR A 261 21.64 0.73 18.95
C TYR A 261 22.75 -0.30 18.72
N VAL A 262 23.18 -0.44 17.47
CA VAL A 262 24.26 -1.32 17.07
C VAL A 262 25.19 -0.59 16.12
N SER A 263 26.45 -1.02 16.05
CA SER A 263 27.35 -0.66 14.96
C SER A 263 27.52 -1.82 14.00
N GLU A 264 27.48 -1.52 12.71
CA GLU A 264 27.67 -2.50 11.64
C GLU A 264 28.20 -1.80 10.39
N GLU A 265 29.21 -2.38 9.74
CA GLU A 265 29.76 -1.84 8.50
C GLU A 265 28.71 -1.73 7.39
N ILE A 266 28.74 -0.62 6.64
CA ILE A 266 27.74 -0.34 5.60
C ILE A 266 27.68 -1.45 4.56
N ASP A 267 28.81 -2.01 4.14
CA ASP A 267 28.85 -3.11 3.16
C ASP A 267 28.12 -4.37 3.66
N SER A 268 28.17 -4.67 4.97
CA SER A 268 27.41 -5.79 5.54
C SER A 268 25.91 -5.52 5.45
N ILE A 269 25.49 -4.29 5.76
CA ILE A 269 24.08 -3.87 5.66
C ILE A 269 23.62 -3.90 4.21
N VAL A 270 24.43 -3.42 3.25
CA VAL A 270 24.12 -3.46 1.80
C VAL A 270 23.92 -4.89 1.32
N ASN A 271 24.80 -5.82 1.69
CA ASN A 271 24.65 -7.23 1.33
C ASN A 271 23.35 -7.83 1.87
N ARG A 272 22.98 -7.47 3.11
CA ARG A 272 21.69 -7.89 3.69
C ARG A 272 20.52 -7.26 2.94
N VAL A 273 20.54 -5.96 2.66
CA VAL A 273 19.47 -5.31 1.91
C VAL A 273 19.28 -5.95 0.52
N LEU A 274 20.38 -6.21 -0.21
CA LEU A 274 20.32 -6.88 -1.50
C LEU A 274 19.75 -8.31 -1.41
N LEU A 275 20.05 -9.03 -0.33
CA LEU A 275 19.48 -10.36 -0.05
C LEU A 275 17.95 -10.30 0.13
N TRP A 276 17.43 -9.22 0.71
CA TRP A 276 15.99 -9.05 0.99
C TRP A 276 15.23 -8.31 -0.12
N GLN A 277 15.91 -7.85 -1.17
CA GLN A 277 15.34 -6.93 -2.18
C GLN A 277 14.04 -7.44 -2.83
N GLU A 278 13.94 -8.73 -3.14
CA GLU A 278 12.72 -9.28 -3.74
C GLU A 278 11.52 -9.20 -2.78
N VAL A 279 11.75 -9.54 -1.50
CA VAL A 279 10.74 -9.48 -0.45
C VAL A 279 10.33 -8.04 -0.15
N THR A 280 11.29 -7.11 -0.09
CA THR A 280 11.00 -5.69 0.11
C THR A 280 10.12 -5.14 -1.03
N ARG A 281 10.45 -5.43 -2.30
CA ARG A 281 9.63 -5.02 -3.45
C ARG A 281 8.23 -5.62 -3.42
N ALA A 282 8.11 -6.86 -2.95
CA ALA A 282 6.82 -7.51 -2.78
C ALA A 282 5.98 -6.81 -1.70
N ALA A 283 6.58 -6.46 -0.55
CA ALA A 283 5.93 -5.72 0.53
C ALA A 283 5.49 -4.30 0.11
N GLU A 284 6.32 -3.59 -0.64
CA GLU A 284 5.95 -2.29 -1.24
C GLU A 284 4.76 -2.42 -2.19
N SER A 285 4.78 -3.43 -3.05
CA SER A 285 3.67 -3.69 -3.98
C SER A 285 2.40 -4.10 -3.24
N LEU A 286 2.54 -4.78 -2.09
CA LEU A 286 1.42 -5.17 -1.24
C LEU A 286 0.69 -3.94 -0.69
N LYS A 287 1.42 -2.87 -0.29
CA LYS A 287 0.83 -1.57 0.09
C LYS A 287 -0.03 -1.00 -1.03
N LEU A 288 0.46 -1.01 -2.27
CA LEU A 288 -0.32 -0.54 -3.44
C LEU A 288 -1.62 -1.33 -3.61
N TYR A 289 -1.56 -2.66 -3.64
CA TYR A 289 -2.75 -3.45 -3.93
C TYR A 289 -3.76 -3.44 -2.79
N TRP A 290 -3.31 -3.35 -1.52
CA TRP A 290 -4.22 -3.10 -0.40
C TRP A 290 -4.89 -1.73 -0.50
N PHE A 291 -4.14 -0.69 -0.88
CA PHE A 291 -4.73 0.62 -1.15
C PHE A 291 -5.81 0.52 -2.23
N LEU A 292 -5.49 -0.06 -3.40
CA LEU A 292 -6.44 -0.23 -4.51
C LEU A 292 -7.67 -1.07 -4.13
N TYR A 293 -7.46 -2.16 -3.37
CA TYR A 293 -8.54 -2.98 -2.84
C TYR A 293 -9.45 -2.16 -1.92
N ASN A 294 -8.87 -1.46 -0.94
CA ASN A 294 -9.62 -0.71 0.06
C ASN A 294 -10.43 0.43 -0.56
N GLN A 295 -9.88 1.12 -1.57
CA GLN A 295 -10.62 2.15 -2.33
C GLN A 295 -11.88 1.61 -3.01
N ASN A 296 -11.98 0.31 -3.27
CA ASN A 296 -13.13 -0.31 -3.94
C ASN A 296 -14.04 -1.09 -2.98
N ALA A 297 -13.47 -1.71 -1.94
CA ALA A 297 -14.22 -2.50 -0.97
C ALA A 297 -14.92 -1.64 0.09
N TYR A 298 -14.36 -0.47 0.42
CA TYR A 298 -14.82 0.38 1.52
C TYR A 298 -15.11 1.80 1.03
N PRO A 299 -16.26 2.02 0.36
CA PRO A 299 -16.58 3.31 -0.27
C PRO A 299 -16.69 4.47 0.74
N ASN A 300 -17.04 4.20 2.00
CA ASN A 300 -17.11 5.20 3.06
C ASN A 300 -15.74 5.82 3.36
N PHE A 301 -14.65 5.06 3.24
CA PHE A 301 -13.29 5.54 3.42
C PHE A 301 -12.58 5.85 2.10
N ARG A 302 -13.26 5.72 0.95
CA ARG A 302 -12.68 6.03 -0.35
C ARG A 302 -12.16 7.46 -0.37
N ARG A 303 -10.91 7.60 -0.83
CA ARG A 303 -10.30 8.90 -1.10
C ARG A 303 -11.05 9.58 -2.23
N ASN A 304 -11.82 10.60 -1.87
CA ASN A 304 -12.57 11.44 -2.79
C ASN A 304 -12.78 12.78 -2.10
N GLU A 305 -12.42 13.88 -2.75
CA GLU A 305 -12.59 15.22 -2.19
C GLU A 305 -14.05 15.56 -1.89
N LYS A 306 -15.01 14.87 -2.52
CA LYS A 306 -16.45 15.01 -2.24
C LYS A 306 -16.95 14.05 -1.15
N ASN A 307 -16.12 13.11 -0.68
CA ASN A 307 -16.49 12.21 0.40
C ASN A 307 -16.39 12.96 1.75
N PRO A 308 -17.51 13.13 2.48
CA PRO A 308 -17.51 13.88 3.73
C PRO A 308 -16.63 13.27 4.82
N PHE A 309 -16.44 11.94 4.83
CA PHE A 309 -15.60 11.27 5.81
C PHE A 309 -14.13 11.52 5.54
N TYR A 310 -13.71 11.41 4.27
CA TYR A 310 -12.35 11.75 3.87
C TYR A 310 -11.99 13.20 4.25
N GLN A 311 -12.91 14.16 4.05
CA GLN A 311 -12.73 15.55 4.47
C GLN A 311 -12.58 15.67 5.99
N LYS A 312 -13.46 15.05 6.78
CA LYS A 312 -13.41 15.08 8.25
C LYS A 312 -12.11 14.49 8.80
N ILE A 313 -11.71 13.32 8.29
CA ILE A 313 -10.49 12.60 8.67
C ILE A 313 -9.25 13.48 8.45
N ASN A 314 -9.14 14.11 7.27
CA ASN A 314 -7.97 14.93 6.93
C ASN A 314 -8.01 16.34 7.51
N ALA A 315 -9.17 16.83 7.96
CA ALA A 315 -9.30 18.10 8.67
C ALA A 315 -8.82 17.99 10.12
N ASN A 316 -9.29 16.97 10.86
CA ASN A 316 -8.88 16.73 12.23
C ASN A 316 -9.10 15.25 12.61
N LEU A 317 -8.03 14.46 12.49
CA LEU A 317 -8.07 13.02 12.76
C LEU A 317 -8.45 12.70 14.22
N LYS A 318 -7.96 13.47 15.18
CA LYS A 318 -8.28 13.26 16.60
C LYS A 318 -9.77 13.46 16.85
N ALA A 319 -10.33 14.57 16.38
CA ALA A 319 -11.75 14.84 16.49
C ALA A 319 -12.60 13.82 15.71
N PHE A 320 -12.10 13.27 14.60
CA PHE A 320 -12.79 12.19 13.89
C PHE A 320 -13.00 10.97 14.80
N PHE A 321 -11.95 10.49 15.47
CA PHE A 321 -12.07 9.36 16.40
C PHE A 321 -12.90 9.69 17.64
N GLU A 322 -12.74 10.88 18.25
CA GLU A 322 -13.51 11.29 19.43
C GLU A 322 -15.02 11.36 19.17
N ASN A 323 -15.43 11.62 17.93
CA ASN A 323 -16.83 11.71 17.53
C ASN A 323 -17.45 10.35 17.12
N ILE A 324 -16.68 9.26 17.19
CA ILE A 324 -17.22 7.92 16.91
C ILE A 324 -18.16 7.50 18.05
N ASP A 325 -19.42 7.21 17.72
CA ASP A 325 -20.39 6.69 18.69
C ASP A 325 -20.35 5.17 18.74
N ILE A 326 -19.58 4.60 19.68
CA ILE A 326 -19.46 3.16 19.93
C ILE A 326 -20.83 2.51 20.21
N LYS A 327 -21.81 3.25 20.76
CA LYS A 327 -23.13 2.70 21.08
C LYS A 327 -23.91 2.28 19.82
N SER A 328 -23.58 2.87 18.67
CA SER A 328 -24.15 2.50 17.37
C SER A 328 -23.84 1.05 16.95
N LEU A 329 -22.71 0.48 17.39
CA LEU A 329 -22.28 -0.90 17.10
C LEU A 329 -23.23 -1.99 17.63
N SER A 330 -24.14 -1.62 18.55
CA SER A 330 -25.10 -2.54 19.16
C SER A 330 -26.49 -2.51 18.48
N SER A 331 -26.70 -1.62 17.51
CA SER A 331 -28.00 -1.42 16.87
C SER A 331 -28.19 -2.32 15.63
N ARG A 332 -28.97 -3.40 15.80
CA ARG A 332 -29.23 -4.44 14.77
C ARG A 332 -30.04 -4.01 13.53
N ASN A 333 -30.27 -2.71 13.35
CA ASN A 333 -31.13 -2.22 12.26
C ASN A 333 -30.34 -1.31 11.32
N ARG A 334 -29.79 -1.87 10.23
CA ARG A 334 -29.79 -1.28 8.88
C ARG A 334 -29.08 -2.18 7.86
N ASN A 335 -29.53 -2.08 6.61
CA ASN A 335 -28.96 -2.75 5.43
C ASN A 335 -27.62 -2.13 4.98
N GLU A 336 -27.05 -1.17 5.72
CA GLU A 336 -25.80 -0.49 5.43
C GLU A 336 -24.91 -0.51 6.68
N LYS A 337 -23.66 -0.97 6.53
CA LYS A 337 -22.68 -0.96 7.63
C LYS A 337 -22.34 0.48 7.99
N THR A 338 -22.34 0.81 9.28
CA THR A 338 -21.84 2.12 9.72
C THR A 338 -20.31 2.16 9.62
N ILE A 339 -19.74 3.36 9.72
CA ILE A 339 -18.28 3.55 9.68
C ILE A 339 -17.58 2.91 10.87
N GLU A 340 -18.23 2.98 12.02
CA GLU A 340 -17.81 2.32 13.25
C GLU A 340 -17.76 0.80 13.05
N GLU A 341 -18.78 0.23 12.43
CA GLU A 341 -18.85 -1.20 12.13
C GLU A 341 -17.79 -1.60 11.09
N GLU A 342 -17.58 -0.81 10.04
CA GLU A 342 -16.56 -1.05 9.03
C GLU A 342 -15.15 -1.03 9.65
N LEU A 343 -14.82 0.00 10.42
CA LEU A 343 -13.52 0.14 11.06
C LEU A 343 -13.29 -0.93 12.14
N SER A 344 -14.28 -1.19 12.99
CA SER A 344 -14.21 -2.28 13.98
C SER A 344 -14.04 -3.64 13.31
N SER A 345 -14.75 -3.89 12.21
CA SER A 345 -14.60 -5.13 11.43
C SER A 345 -13.22 -5.23 10.80
N TYR A 346 -12.67 -4.14 10.28
CA TYR A 346 -11.32 -4.12 9.69
C TYR A 346 -10.25 -4.44 10.74
N ILE A 347 -10.30 -3.78 11.91
CA ILE A 347 -9.39 -4.02 13.03
C ILE A 347 -9.46 -5.48 13.50
N LYS A 348 -10.67 -6.04 13.64
CA LYS A 348 -10.89 -7.44 14.04
C LYS A 348 -10.40 -8.43 12.98
N PHE A 349 -10.71 -8.17 11.71
CA PHE A 349 -10.27 -9.02 10.59
C PHE A 349 -8.75 -9.10 10.50
N LYS A 350 -8.07 -7.97 10.73
CA LYS A 350 -6.61 -7.89 10.75
C LYS A 350 -5.98 -8.45 12.04
N ASN A 351 -6.79 -8.82 13.03
CA ASN A 351 -6.36 -9.39 14.30
C ASN A 351 -5.35 -8.50 15.06
N TYR A 352 -5.60 -7.19 15.08
CA TYR A 352 -4.76 -6.26 15.84
C TYR A 352 -4.92 -6.46 17.35
N SER A 353 -3.87 -6.14 18.09
CA SER A 353 -3.82 -6.29 19.55
C SER A 353 -4.58 -5.21 20.32
N PHE A 354 -5.26 -4.29 19.63
CA PHE A 354 -6.05 -3.20 20.20
C PHE A 354 -7.33 -3.01 19.40
N GLY A 355 -8.37 -2.49 20.04
CA GLY A 355 -9.69 -2.26 19.46
C GLY A 355 -9.93 -0.82 19.00
N LEU A 356 -11.18 -0.57 18.59
CA LEU A 356 -11.64 0.76 18.22
C LEU A 356 -11.77 1.64 19.47
N GLU A 357 -12.08 1.03 20.61
CA GLU A 357 -12.20 1.66 21.92
C GLU A 357 -10.91 2.38 22.34
N GLU A 358 -9.74 1.76 22.14
CA GLU A 358 -8.44 2.36 22.46
C GLU A 358 -8.06 3.50 21.50
N LEU A 359 -8.47 3.44 20.23
CA LEU A 359 -8.29 4.56 19.29
C LEU A 359 -9.10 5.78 19.72
N ILE A 360 -10.32 5.55 20.21
CA ILE A 360 -11.24 6.61 20.66
C ILE A 360 -10.78 7.19 22.00
N SER A 361 -10.28 6.36 22.91
CA SER A 361 -9.74 6.82 24.19
C SER A 361 -8.46 7.65 24.02
N GLY A 362 -7.80 7.55 22.88
CA GLY A 362 -6.56 8.25 22.56
C GLY A 362 -5.33 7.62 23.22
N TYR A 363 -5.42 6.38 23.70
CA TYR A 363 -4.33 5.69 24.38
C TYR A 363 -4.32 4.19 24.10
N ILE A 364 -3.19 3.70 23.58
CA ILE A 364 -2.92 2.28 23.33
C ILE A 364 -1.67 1.89 24.13
N LYS A 365 -1.84 1.02 25.12
CA LYS A 365 -0.75 0.53 25.97
C LYS A 365 0.25 -0.29 25.15
N THR A 366 1.55 -0.08 25.35
CA THR A 366 2.63 -0.93 24.82
C THR A 366 3.30 -1.74 25.94
N ASN A 367 3.71 -2.98 25.64
CA ASN A 367 4.28 -3.91 26.64
C ASN A 367 5.78 -4.11 26.49
N ASN A 368 6.30 -4.09 25.27
CA ASN A 368 7.71 -4.27 24.94
C ASN A 368 8.02 -3.65 23.56
N ASP A 369 9.29 -3.69 23.15
CA ASP A 369 9.74 -3.10 21.89
C ASP A 369 9.06 -3.69 20.66
N PHE A 370 8.83 -5.01 20.61
CA PHE A 370 8.15 -5.64 19.47
C PHE A 370 6.67 -5.27 19.41
N ASP A 371 5.99 -5.27 20.56
CA ASP A 371 4.60 -4.84 20.66
C ASP A 371 4.44 -3.36 20.26
N CYS A 372 5.40 -2.50 20.61
CA CYS A 372 5.44 -1.10 20.14
C CYS A 372 5.59 -1.02 18.62
N ILE A 373 6.54 -1.77 18.06
CA ILE A 373 6.78 -1.84 16.61
C ILE A 373 5.53 -2.33 15.86
N ASP A 374 4.92 -3.41 16.32
CA ASP A 374 3.72 -3.99 15.71
C ASP A 374 2.54 -3.00 15.79
N LYS A 375 2.41 -2.25 16.89
CA LYS A 375 1.39 -1.21 17.02
C LYS A 375 1.62 -0.02 16.09
N ILE A 376 2.87 0.41 15.89
CA ILE A 376 3.20 1.46 14.90
C ILE A 376 2.79 1.00 13.49
N ASP A 377 3.09 -0.24 13.14
CA ASP A 377 2.74 -0.81 11.82
C ASP A 377 1.21 -0.91 11.63
N ASN A 378 0.52 -1.50 12.61
CA ASN A 378 -0.95 -1.65 12.62
C ASN A 378 -1.65 -0.28 12.53
N LEU A 379 -1.16 0.73 13.25
CA LEU A 379 -1.70 2.09 13.18
C LEU A 379 -1.44 2.71 11.80
N CYS A 380 -0.27 2.51 11.19
CA CYS A 380 -0.03 2.94 9.81
C CYS A 380 -1.02 2.29 8.83
N GLU A 381 -1.29 0.99 8.96
CA GLU A 381 -2.30 0.30 8.15
C GLU A 381 -3.72 0.85 8.35
N ILE A 382 -4.09 1.24 9.58
CA ILE A 382 -5.37 1.90 9.85
C ILE A 382 -5.44 3.27 9.19
N LEU A 383 -4.37 4.07 9.28
CA LEU A 383 -4.31 5.38 8.62
C LEU A 383 -4.38 5.26 7.09
N ASP A 384 -3.78 4.21 6.52
CA ASP A 384 -3.89 3.88 5.10
C ASP A 384 -5.32 3.49 4.72
N PHE A 385 -5.96 2.65 5.54
CA PHE A 385 -7.34 2.20 5.35
C PHE A 385 -8.34 3.37 5.33
N ILE A 386 -8.24 4.30 6.28
CA ILE A 386 -9.12 5.47 6.37
C ILE A 386 -8.68 6.63 5.45
N ASN A 387 -7.61 6.47 4.68
CA ASN A 387 -7.04 7.49 3.79
C ASN A 387 -6.62 8.79 4.47
N PHE A 388 -6.00 8.71 5.64
CA PHE A 388 -5.41 9.88 6.30
C PHE A 388 -4.01 10.17 5.77
N GLU A 389 -3.81 11.35 5.18
CA GLU A 389 -2.52 11.82 4.66
C GLU A 389 -1.82 10.79 3.75
N THR A 390 -2.59 10.05 2.93
CA THR A 390 -2.05 9.05 1.99
C THR A 390 -1.54 9.68 0.69
N ASP A 391 -0.73 8.95 -0.07
CA ASP A 391 -0.34 9.29 -1.43
C ASP A 391 -1.27 8.69 -2.49
N THR A 392 -1.21 9.24 -3.70
CA THR A 392 -2.04 8.82 -4.84
C THR A 392 -1.24 8.27 -6.01
N GLU A 393 0.04 8.64 -6.10
CA GLU A 393 0.93 8.14 -7.15
C GLU A 393 1.43 6.75 -6.77
N GLU A 394 1.37 5.81 -7.70
CA GLU A 394 1.73 4.41 -7.47
C GLU A 394 3.10 4.26 -6.79
N GLN A 395 4.10 4.99 -7.26
CA GLN A 395 5.47 4.92 -6.71
C GLN A 395 5.55 5.49 -5.30
N LYS A 396 4.77 6.54 -4.98
CA LYS A 396 4.73 7.12 -3.64
C LYS A 396 3.99 6.22 -2.64
N ILE A 397 2.92 5.56 -3.08
CA ILE A 397 2.22 4.56 -2.27
C ILE A 397 3.13 3.36 -1.97
N LYS A 398 3.92 2.93 -2.96
CA LYS A 398 4.92 1.87 -2.75
C LYS A 398 5.99 2.34 -1.75
N SER A 399 6.53 3.54 -1.91
CA SER A 399 7.58 4.06 -1.03
C SER A 399 7.11 4.40 0.39
N SER A 400 5.80 4.57 0.64
CA SER A 400 5.28 4.78 2.00
C SER A 400 5.42 3.53 2.89
N TYR A 401 5.82 2.39 2.32
CA TYR A 401 6.33 1.25 3.09
C TYR A 401 7.55 1.65 3.92
N GLN A 402 8.53 2.37 3.33
CA GLN A 402 9.71 2.84 4.03
C GLN A 402 9.39 3.84 5.13
N ASP A 403 8.41 4.71 4.91
CA ASP A 403 7.94 5.66 5.95
C ASP A 403 7.48 4.93 7.22
N THR A 404 6.77 3.81 7.05
CA THR A 404 6.33 2.97 8.17
C THR A 404 7.53 2.39 8.91
N GLU A 405 8.53 1.92 8.18
CA GLU A 405 9.76 1.38 8.74
C GLU A 405 10.61 2.44 9.45
N HIS A 406 10.64 3.67 8.93
CA HIS A 406 11.28 4.79 9.61
C HIS A 406 10.62 5.09 10.96
N LEU A 407 9.29 5.12 11.03
CA LEU A 407 8.57 5.28 12.31
C LEU A 407 8.87 4.14 13.29
N LYS A 408 8.86 2.88 12.82
CA LYS A 408 9.16 1.69 13.64
C LYS A 408 10.56 1.72 14.26
N HIS A 409 11.50 2.45 13.70
CA HIS A 409 12.84 2.59 14.27
C HIS A 409 12.98 3.89 15.06
N ALA A 410 12.50 5.01 14.51
CA ALA A 410 12.74 6.34 15.06
C ALA A 410 12.20 6.54 16.49
N TRP A 411 11.21 5.77 16.93
CA TRP A 411 10.61 5.88 18.28
C TRP A 411 11.59 5.67 19.44
N LYS A 412 12.75 5.04 19.22
CA LYS A 412 13.82 4.91 20.23
C LYS A 412 14.71 6.14 20.33
N CYS A 413 14.64 7.06 19.38
CA CYS A 413 15.44 8.28 19.37
C CYS A 413 14.72 9.43 20.05
N LYS A 414 15.47 10.43 20.52
CA LYS A 414 14.87 11.65 21.07
C LYS A 414 14.19 12.47 19.99
N TYR A 415 14.80 12.54 18.80
CA TYR A 415 14.29 13.28 17.65
C TYR A 415 14.25 12.43 16.39
N PHE A 416 13.23 12.64 15.56
CA PHE A 416 13.19 12.20 14.17
C PHE A 416 13.20 13.43 13.25
N ILE A 417 14.26 13.55 12.44
CA ILE A 417 14.40 14.65 11.49
C ILE A 417 13.89 14.22 10.10
N THR A 418 12.86 14.92 9.60
CA THR A 418 12.35 14.73 8.24
C THR A 418 11.64 16.01 7.76
N ASN A 419 11.61 16.25 6.46
CA ASN A 419 10.80 17.33 5.87
C ASN A 419 9.45 16.84 5.32
N ASP A 420 9.17 15.53 5.39
CA ASP A 420 7.91 14.98 4.92
C ASP A 420 6.77 15.37 5.89
N LYS A 421 5.92 16.29 5.43
CA LYS A 421 4.80 16.81 6.23
C LYS A 421 3.74 15.76 6.52
N LYS A 422 3.51 14.81 5.61
CA LYS A 422 2.51 13.74 5.79
C LYS A 422 3.02 12.76 6.85
N LEU A 423 4.28 12.35 6.73
CA LEU A 423 4.95 11.49 7.70
C LEU A 423 4.97 12.10 9.09
N ILE A 424 5.28 13.40 9.22
CA ILE A 424 5.26 14.10 10.52
C ILE A 424 3.86 14.06 11.14
N LYS A 425 2.80 14.35 10.37
CA LYS A 425 1.42 14.34 10.91
C LYS A 425 1.01 12.94 11.37
N ARG A 426 1.28 11.93 10.53
CA ARG A 426 0.97 10.52 10.83
C ARG A 426 1.76 10.04 12.05
N GLY A 427 3.06 10.28 12.07
CA GLY A 427 3.96 9.93 13.16
C GLY A 427 3.59 10.60 14.48
N LYS A 428 3.29 11.91 14.49
CA LYS A 428 2.82 12.63 15.69
C LYS A 428 1.54 12.01 16.26
N PHE A 429 0.58 11.67 15.41
CA PHE A 429 -0.65 11.01 15.86
C PHE A 429 -0.35 9.64 16.48
N ILE A 430 0.40 8.79 15.78
CA ILE A 430 0.77 7.45 16.26
C ILE A 430 1.53 7.51 17.58
N TYR A 431 2.56 8.35 17.66
CA TYR A 431 3.39 8.48 18.86
C TYR A 431 2.61 9.03 20.05
N SER A 432 1.64 9.91 19.81
CA SER A 432 0.74 10.38 20.86
C SER A 432 -0.14 9.26 21.44
N LEU A 433 -0.69 8.37 20.59
CA LEU A 433 -1.51 7.24 21.03
C LEU A 433 -0.70 6.22 21.84
N LEU A 434 0.56 6.01 21.47
CA LEU A 434 1.46 5.04 22.10
C LEU A 434 2.29 5.63 23.25
N ASN A 435 2.09 6.92 23.57
CA ASN A 435 2.84 7.66 24.58
C ASN A 435 4.37 7.57 24.36
N ILE A 436 4.81 7.86 23.14
CA ILE A 436 6.21 7.88 22.70
C ILE A 436 6.72 9.34 22.72
N ASP A 437 7.85 9.57 23.38
CA ASP A 437 8.43 10.91 23.60
C ASP A 437 9.30 11.44 22.45
N THR A 438 9.44 10.69 21.36
CA THR A 438 10.21 11.11 20.18
C THR A 438 9.54 12.32 19.52
N GLU A 439 10.30 13.39 19.37
CA GLU A 439 9.84 14.62 18.74
C GLU A 439 10.22 14.67 17.25
N PHE A 440 9.32 15.16 16.41
CA PHE A 440 9.57 15.35 14.99
C PHE A 440 10.11 16.76 14.72
N LEU A 441 11.22 16.84 13.99
CA LEU A 441 11.83 18.10 13.57
C LEU A 441 11.92 18.16 12.04
N THR A 442 11.56 19.29 11.47
CA THR A 442 11.99 19.65 10.11
C THR A 442 13.49 19.99 10.11
N ILE A 443 14.11 19.96 8.93
CA ILE A 443 15.53 20.34 8.82
C ILE A 443 15.74 21.80 9.25
N SER A 444 14.78 22.69 9.00
CA SER A 444 14.85 24.07 9.45
C SER A 444 14.82 24.20 10.98
N GLU A 445 13.88 23.51 11.64
CA GLU A 445 13.81 23.48 13.12
C GLU A 445 15.07 22.85 13.72
N PHE A 446 15.59 21.78 13.12
CA PHE A 446 16.86 21.19 13.51
C PHE A 446 18.02 22.19 13.41
N LYS A 447 18.15 22.90 12.27
CA LYS A 447 19.17 23.94 12.07
C LYS A 447 19.08 25.04 13.13
N GLU A 448 17.87 25.49 13.47
CA GLU A 448 17.66 26.49 14.52
C GLU A 448 18.08 25.97 15.90
N MET A 449 17.67 24.75 16.24
CA MET A 449 18.01 24.10 17.51
C MET A 449 19.52 23.97 17.70
N ILE A 450 20.27 23.68 16.64
CA ILE A 450 21.74 23.54 16.74
C ILE A 450 22.52 24.86 16.65
N ILE A 451 21.91 25.94 16.16
CA ILE A 451 22.52 27.29 16.13
C ILE A 451 22.29 28.02 17.45
N SER A 452 21.13 27.81 18.08
CA SER A 452 20.71 28.47 19.33
C SER A 452 21.74 28.45 20.48
N PRO A 453 22.49 27.34 20.73
CA PRO A 453 23.50 27.29 21.78
C PRO A 453 24.70 28.25 21.58
N TYR A 454 24.89 28.78 20.37
CA TYR A 454 25.99 29.69 20.03
C TYR A 454 25.56 31.16 19.88
N LYS A 455 24.28 31.46 20.13
CA LYS A 455 23.73 32.83 20.12
C LYS A 455 23.60 33.43 21.53
N LYS A 456 24.03 32.72 22.58
CA LYS A 456 24.06 33.23 23.96
C LYS A 456 25.47 33.58 24.39
#